data_AF-A0A5D4KDD6-F1
#
_entry.id   AF-A0A5D4KDD6-F1
#
_cell.length_a   1.000
_cell.length_b   1.000
_cell.length_c   1.000
_cell.angle_alpha   90.00
_cell.angle_beta   90.00
_cell.angle_gamma   90.00
#
_symmetry.space_group_name_H-M   'P 1'
#
loop_
_entity.id
_entity.type
_entity.pdbx_description
1 polymer ?
#
loop_
_entity_poly.entity_id
_entity_poly.type
_entity_poly.pdbx_seq_one_letter_code
_entity_poly.pdbx_strand_id
1 'polypeptide(L)'
;MKILKLHNFDVIHETTKAIEFENIDTKELVYLMPNKEISLALNPETVESSILLKHMTKGFTHSTALKNFPKRKNTGETPIPYGYAFKFQSVDELSLFLREFNLLIAE
;
A
#
# COMPACT_ATOMS: atom_id res chain seq x y z
N MET A 1 5.69 4.16 -11.19
CA MET A 1 4.32 4.57 -11.55
C MET A 1 3.73 3.78 -12.73
N LYS A 2 4.39 3.70 -13.90
CA LYS A 2 3.88 2.90 -15.04
C LYS A 2 3.49 1.46 -14.69
N ILE A 3 4.26 0.81 -13.79
CA ILE A 3 3.98 -0.57 -13.40
C ILE A 3 2.63 -0.74 -12.68
N LEU A 4 2.23 0.19 -11.81
CA LEU A 4 0.93 0.10 -11.13
C LEU A 4 -0.24 0.21 -12.13
N LYS A 5 -0.13 1.09 -13.13
CA LYS A 5 -1.14 1.19 -14.21
C LYS A 5 -1.28 -0.09 -15.02
N LEU A 6 -0.22 -0.88 -15.19
CA LEU A 6 -0.29 -2.18 -15.88
C LEU A 6 -1.03 -3.25 -15.05
N HIS A 7 -1.24 -3.00 -13.76
CA HIS A 7 -1.95 -3.86 -12.82
C HIS A 7 -3.26 -3.24 -12.36
N ASN A 8 -3.93 -2.47 -13.23
CA ASN A 8 -5.24 -1.84 -12.98
C ASN A 8 -5.28 -0.84 -11.81
N PHE A 9 -4.16 -0.20 -11.48
CA PHE A 9 -4.11 0.87 -10.49
C PHE A 9 -3.94 2.23 -11.14
N ASP A 10 -4.90 3.13 -10.95
CA ASP A 10 -4.84 4.51 -11.41
C ASP A 10 -4.47 5.48 -10.30
N VAL A 11 -3.74 6.54 -10.67
CA VAL A 11 -3.36 7.58 -9.70
C VAL A 11 -4.57 8.45 -9.40
N ILE A 12 -4.89 8.55 -8.12
CA ILE A 12 -5.97 9.41 -7.63
C ILE A 12 -5.43 10.69 -6.99
N HIS A 13 -4.25 10.63 -6.37
CA HIS A 13 -3.64 11.79 -5.74
C HIS A 13 -2.12 11.64 -5.66
N GLU A 14 -1.40 12.73 -5.83
CA GLU A 14 0.07 12.76 -5.74
C GLU A 14 0.51 13.88 -4.82
N THR A 15 1.40 13.55 -3.89
CA THR A 15 2.01 14.49 -2.96
C THR A 15 3.51 14.24 -2.88
N THR A 16 4.25 15.15 -2.26
CA THR A 16 5.68 14.95 -1.98
C THR A 16 5.96 13.79 -1.01
N LYS A 17 4.94 13.29 -0.29
CA LYS A 17 5.07 12.24 0.73
C LYS A 17 4.65 10.86 0.26
N ALA A 18 3.78 10.76 -0.74
CA ALA A 18 3.32 9.51 -1.33
C ALA A 18 2.53 9.80 -2.61
N ILE A 19 2.49 8.80 -3.49
CA ILE A 19 1.55 8.73 -4.61
C ILE A 19 0.47 7.71 -4.25
N GLU A 20 -0.78 8.12 -4.32
CA GLU A 20 -1.96 7.33 -4.00
C GLU A 20 -2.56 6.75 -5.27
N PHE A 21 -2.82 5.45 -5.24
CA PHE A 21 -3.42 4.70 -6.33
C PHE A 21 -4.66 3.97 -5.87
N GLU A 22 -5.64 3.88 -6.76
CA GLU A 22 -6.87 3.10 -6.58
C GLU A 22 -6.91 1.98 -7.63
N ASN A 23 -7.20 0.76 -7.20
CA ASN A 23 -7.53 -0.33 -8.11
C ASN A 23 -8.87 -0.02 -8.79
N ILE A 24 -8.88 -0.03 -10.12
CA ILE A 24 -10.03 0.37 -10.92
C ILE A 24 -11.24 -0.54 -10.64
N ASP A 25 -10.98 -1.83 -10.45
CA ASP A 25 -11.99 -2.89 -10.32
C ASP A 25 -12.49 -3.03 -8.87
N THR A 26 -11.56 -3.06 -7.90
CA THR A 26 -11.89 -3.40 -6.50
C THR A 26 -11.98 -2.20 -5.57
N LYS A 27 -11.56 -1.01 -6.03
CA LYS A 27 -11.45 0.22 -5.22
C LYS A 27 -10.43 0.15 -4.10
N GLU A 28 -9.58 -0.89 -4.09
CA GLU A 28 -8.50 -1.01 -3.13
C GLU A 28 -7.48 0.10 -3.31
N LEU A 29 -7.10 0.73 -2.19
CA LEU A 29 -6.14 1.83 -2.17
C LEU A 29 -4.74 1.35 -1.80
N VAL A 30 -3.75 1.79 -2.57
CA VAL A 30 -2.33 1.55 -2.27
C VAL A 30 -1.53 2.84 -2.38
N TYR A 31 -0.54 3.02 -1.51
CA TYR A 31 0.32 4.20 -1.52
C TYR A 31 1.76 3.83 -1.83
N LEU A 32 2.34 4.45 -2.86
CA LEU A 32 3.76 4.38 -3.16
C LEU A 32 4.51 5.44 -2.36
N MET A 33 5.40 5.00 -1.48
CA MET A 33 6.19 5.85 -0.60
C MET A 33 7.52 6.25 -1.27
N PRO A 34 7.96 7.52 -1.16
CA PRO A 34 9.19 8.03 -1.77
C PRO A 34 10.42 7.66 -0.92
N ASN A 35 10.75 6.37 -0.87
CA ASN A 35 11.89 5.82 -0.14
C ASN A 35 13.03 5.42 -1.10
N LYS A 36 14.23 5.14 -0.55
CA LYS A 36 15.39 4.63 -1.33
C LYS A 36 15.08 3.31 -2.06
N GLU A 37 14.20 2.51 -1.48
CA GLU A 37 13.67 1.27 -2.05
C GLU A 37 12.20 1.48 -2.43
N ILE A 38 11.71 0.68 -3.39
CA ILE A 38 10.31 0.72 -3.79
C ILE A 38 9.48 0.23 -2.61
N SER A 39 8.62 1.09 -2.06
CA SER A 39 7.85 0.75 -0.87
C SER A 39 6.38 1.09 -1.05
N LEU A 40 5.52 0.09 -0.86
CA LEU A 40 4.07 0.26 -0.82
C LEU A 40 3.57 0.25 0.63
N ALA A 41 2.59 1.09 0.91
CA ALA A 41 1.74 0.96 2.07
C ALA A 41 0.37 0.41 1.64
N LEU A 42 -0.01 -0.74 2.21
CA LEU A 42 -1.32 -1.35 1.98
C LEU A 42 -2.28 -1.09 3.14
N ASN A 43 -3.58 -1.16 2.84
CA ASN A 43 -4.65 -0.95 3.81
C ASN A 43 -4.56 -2.01 4.93
N PRO A 44 -4.56 -1.59 6.21
CA PRO A 44 -4.61 -2.51 7.35
C PRO A 44 -5.71 -3.55 7.27
N GLU A 45 -6.91 -3.19 6.83
CA GLU A 45 -8.04 -4.12 6.79
C GLU A 45 -7.78 -5.28 5.82
N THR A 46 -7.26 -4.98 4.63
CA THR A 46 -6.89 -5.95 3.59
C THR A 46 -5.74 -6.85 4.05
N VAL A 47 -4.73 -6.29 4.70
CA VAL A 47 -3.61 -7.09 5.21
C VAL A 47 -4.05 -7.95 6.39
N GLU A 48 -4.93 -7.44 7.24
CA GLU A 48 -5.40 -8.16 8.42
C GLU A 48 -6.35 -9.32 8.09
N SER A 49 -7.02 -9.30 6.94
CA SER A 49 -7.85 -10.40 6.46
C SER A 49 -7.04 -11.53 5.78
N SER A 50 -5.79 -11.28 5.37
CA SER A 50 -4.95 -12.26 4.65
C SER A 50 -3.73 -12.71 5.44
N ILE A 51 -3.67 -14.00 5.77
CA ILE A 51 -2.51 -14.63 6.42
C ILE A 51 -1.24 -14.43 5.59
N LEU A 52 -1.34 -14.57 4.26
CA LEU A 52 -0.20 -14.40 3.35
C LEU A 52 0.36 -12.97 3.42
N LEU A 53 -0.50 -11.95 3.37
CA LEU A 53 -0.07 -10.56 3.47
C LEU A 53 0.55 -10.23 4.84
N LYS A 54 0.00 -10.78 5.93
CA LYS A 54 0.58 -10.66 7.28
C LYS A 54 1.99 -11.21 7.38
N HIS A 55 2.31 -12.28 6.66
CA HIS A 55 3.66 -12.86 6.66
C HIS A 55 4.64 -12.08 5.79
N MET A 56 4.17 -11.44 4.72
CA MET A 56 5.02 -10.72 3.77
C MET A 56 5.37 -9.29 4.21
N THR A 57 4.54 -8.66 5.04
CA THR A 57 4.75 -7.27 5.47
C THR A 57 6.04 -7.09 6.28
N LYS A 58 6.63 -5.89 6.16
CA LYS A 58 7.78 -5.42 6.96
C LYS A 58 7.36 -4.63 8.21
N GLY A 59 6.09 -4.71 8.58
CA GLY A 59 5.51 -4.05 9.74
C GLY A 59 4.75 -2.77 9.37
N PHE A 60 4.39 -1.99 10.39
CA PHE A 60 3.60 -0.77 10.21
C PHE A 60 4.40 0.37 9.59
N THR A 61 3.72 1.17 8.79
CA THR A 61 4.17 2.50 8.38
C THR A 61 3.12 3.52 8.76
N HIS A 62 3.57 4.66 9.29
CA HIS A 62 2.71 5.76 9.67
C HIS A 62 3.03 6.97 8.82
N SER A 63 2.02 7.57 8.19
CA SER A 63 2.18 8.79 7.41
C SER A 63 0.85 9.52 7.28
N THR A 64 0.91 10.85 7.35
CA THR A 64 -0.26 11.71 7.11
C THR A 64 -0.75 11.62 5.65
N ALA A 65 0.07 11.09 4.74
CA ALA A 65 -0.33 10.87 3.35
C ALA A 65 -1.35 9.72 3.20
N LEU A 66 -1.36 8.76 4.15
CA LEU A 66 -2.26 7.60 4.14
C LEU A 66 -3.67 7.95 4.63
N LYS A 67 -4.18 9.12 4.25
CA LYS A 67 -5.36 9.76 4.84
C LYS A 67 -6.64 8.91 4.77
N ASN A 68 -6.73 8.00 3.80
CA ASN A 68 -7.86 7.10 3.61
C ASN A 68 -7.70 5.76 4.35
N PHE A 69 -6.58 5.53 5.03
CA PHE A 69 -6.38 4.36 5.89
C PHE A 69 -6.84 4.63 7.33
N PRO A 70 -7.14 3.57 8.10
CA PRO A 70 -7.44 3.67 9.52
C PRO A 70 -6.35 4.39 10.30
N LYS A 71 -6.73 4.98 11.44
CA LYS A 71 -5.81 5.64 12.37
C LYS A 71 -5.51 4.74 13.54
N ARG A 72 -4.26 4.74 13.99
CA ARG A 72 -3.82 4.03 15.18
C ARG A 72 -2.93 4.93 16.04
N LYS A 73 -3.01 4.74 17.36
CA LYS A 73 -2.09 5.38 18.29
C LYS A 73 -0.70 4.77 18.09
N ASN A 74 0.27 5.59 17.70
CA ASN A 74 1.67 5.20 17.58
C ASN A 74 2.41 5.54 18.88
N THR A 75 3.12 6.67 18.93
CA THR A 75 3.88 7.14 20.10
C THR A 75 3.34 8.43 20.73
N GLY A 76 2.52 9.19 20.00
CA GLY A 76 1.89 10.43 20.47
C GLY A 76 0.49 10.23 21.05
N GLU A 77 -0.14 11.34 21.48
CA GLU A 77 -1.51 11.34 22.00
C GLU A 77 -2.56 11.16 20.89
N THR A 78 -2.34 11.80 19.73
CA THR A 78 -3.27 11.75 18.60
C THR A 78 -3.01 10.55 17.69
N PRO A 79 -4.03 9.73 17.37
CA PRO A 79 -3.93 8.69 16.36
C PRO A 79 -3.58 9.26 14.99
N ILE A 80 -2.65 8.61 14.29
CA ILE A 80 -2.26 8.97 12.92
C ILE A 80 -2.56 7.81 11.96
N PRO A 81 -2.82 8.09 10.67
CA PRO A 81 -3.07 7.05 9.71
C PRO A 81 -1.90 6.07 9.61
N TYR A 82 -2.21 4.80 9.41
CA TYR A 82 -1.21 3.74 9.30
C TYR A 82 -1.56 2.74 8.21
N GLY A 83 -0.54 2.11 7.66
CA GLY A 83 -0.65 1.00 6.72
C GLY A 83 0.41 -0.05 7.00
N TYR A 84 0.39 -1.14 6.26
CA TYR A 84 1.44 -2.15 6.30
C TYR A 84 2.44 -1.92 5.19
N ALA A 85 3.72 -1.88 5.54
CA ALA A 85 4.80 -1.64 4.61
C ALA A 85 5.19 -2.92 3.87
N PHE A 86 5.31 -2.82 2.55
CA PHE A 86 5.90 -3.82 1.68
C PHE A 86 7.07 -3.15 0.95
N LYS A 87 8.19 -3.85 0.82
CA LYS A 87 9.42 -3.31 0.25
C LYS A 87 9.93 -4.25 -0.83
N PHE A 88 10.33 -3.68 -1.95
CA PHE A 88 10.75 -4.41 -3.13
C PHE A 88 12.11 -3.88 -3.58
N GLN A 89 12.98 -4.79 -3.98
CA GLN A 89 14.33 -4.49 -4.48
C GLN A 89 14.33 -4.17 -5.98
N SER A 90 13.27 -4.57 -6.69
CA SER A 90 13.14 -4.36 -8.14
C SER A 90 11.71 -4.09 -8.57
N VAL A 91 11.55 -3.55 -9.77
CA VAL A 91 10.23 -3.36 -10.40
C VAL A 91 9.58 -4.70 -10.73
N ASP A 92 10.37 -5.73 -11.05
CA ASP A 92 9.86 -7.07 -11.34
C ASP A 92 9.25 -7.72 -10.09
N GLU A 93 9.92 -7.59 -8.94
CA GLU A 93 9.38 -8.07 -7.66
C GLU A 93 8.07 -7.37 -7.30
N LEU A 94 8.01 -6.05 -7.48
CA LEU A 94 6.77 -5.28 -7.33
C LEU A 94 5.69 -5.78 -8.31
N SER A 95 6.03 -6.04 -9.57
CA SER A 95 5.09 -6.50 -10.58
C SER A 95 4.50 -7.86 -10.25
N LEU A 96 5.35 -8.80 -9.81
CA LEU A 96 4.90 -10.12 -9.35
C LEU A 96 3.96 -9.97 -8.15
N PHE A 97 4.34 -9.14 -7.18
CA PHE A 97 3.49 -8.86 -6.02
C PHE A 97 2.12 -8.29 -6.41
N LEU A 98 2.07 -7.29 -7.28
CA LEU A 98 0.81 -6.66 -7.71
C LEU A 98 -0.11 -7.64 -8.43
N ARG A 99 0.44 -8.57 -9.21
CA ARG A 99 -0.36 -9.62 -9.86
C ARG A 99 -1.03 -10.52 -8.83
N GLU A 100 -0.27 -11.05 -7.88
CA GLU A 100 -0.83 -11.92 -6.84
C GLU A 100 -1.80 -11.15 -5.91
N PHE A 101 -1.48 -9.89 -5.63
CA PHE A 101 -2.35 -9.02 -4.84
C PHE A 101 -3.70 -8.78 -5.50
N ASN A 102 -3.72 -8.53 -6.81
CA ASN A 102 -4.98 -8.37 -7.57
C ASN A 102 -5.86 -9.63 -7.53
N LEU A 103 -5.26 -10.82 -7.58
CA LEU A 103 -6.01 -12.06 -7.44
C LEU A 103 -6.63 -12.20 -6.05
N LEU A 104 -5.89 -11.80 -5.01
CA LEU A 104 -6.34 -11.87 -3.63
C LEU A 104 -7.51 -10.92 -3.33
N ILE A 105 -7.49 -9.70 -3.87
CA ILE A 105 -8.49 -8.66 -3.57
C ILE A 105 -9.73 -8.70 -4.47
N ALA A 106 -9.72 -9.53 -5.51
CA ALA A 106 -10.84 -9.70 -6.43
C ALA A 106 -11.84 -10.80 -6.00
N GLU A 107 -11.54 -11.53 -4.91
CA GLU A 107 -12.42 -12.51 -4.26
C GLU A 107 -13.43 -11.85 -3.30
#